data_AF-A0A451BEW3-F1
#
_entry.id   AF-A0A451BEW3-F1
#
_cell.length_a   1.000
_cell.length_b   1.000
_cell.length_c   1.000
_cell.angle_alpha   90.00
_cell.angle_beta   90.00
_cell.angle_gamma   90.00
#
_symmetry.space_group_name_H-M   'P 1'
#
loop_
_entity.id
_entity.type
_entity.pdbx_description
1 polymer ?
#
loop_
_entity_poly.entity_id
_entity_poly.type
_entity_poly.pdbx_seq_one_letter_code
_entity_poly.pdbx_strand_id
1 'polypeptide(L)'
;MPYVNEINRSIQQYLEASCGFSVENMHGFDFDDEQEIGYLFPSEIIDAVIELDHEEAEGIFISCTALRATQTIRAIELRLNKPVITSNQALLWDALRLAGYDGTIENHGRLMKIPSDHSLWGT
;
A
#
# COMPACT_ATOMS: atom_id res chain seq x y z
N MET A 1 -5.75 6.06 3.71
CA MET A 1 -5.95 5.27 4.94
C MET A 1 -7.41 5.41 5.36
N PRO A 2 -8.09 4.41 5.90
CA PRO A 2 -9.53 4.51 6.16
C PRO A 2 -9.89 4.96 7.58
N TYR A 3 -8.91 5.07 8.49
CA TYR A 3 -9.18 5.17 9.92
C TYR A 3 -9.34 6.63 10.37
N VAL A 4 -9.89 6.80 11.58
CA VAL A 4 -9.88 8.08 12.29
C VAL A 4 -8.45 8.64 12.39
N ASN A 5 -8.34 9.97 12.34
CA ASN A 5 -7.07 10.70 12.24
C ASN A 5 -5.99 10.33 13.28
N GLU A 6 -6.38 9.84 14.46
CA GLU A 6 -5.43 9.38 15.48
C GLU A 6 -4.69 8.10 15.07
N ILE A 7 -5.39 7.14 14.47
CA ILE A 7 -4.79 5.87 14.00
C ILE A 7 -3.86 6.14 12.82
N ASN A 8 -4.29 6.97 11.86
CA ASN A 8 -3.46 7.35 10.72
C ASN A 8 -2.15 8.02 11.20
N ARG A 9 -2.24 8.91 12.20
CA ARG A 9 -1.05 9.53 12.83
C ARG A 9 -0.12 8.51 13.49
N SER A 10 -0.66 7.51 14.19
CA SER A 10 0.16 6.45 14.78
C SER A 10 0.93 5.65 13.71
N ILE A 11 0.28 5.35 12.58
CA ILE A 11 0.92 4.67 11.45
C ILE A 11 2.03 5.53 10.84
N GLN A 12 1.76 6.82 10.61
CA GLN A 12 2.78 7.77 10.14
C GLN A 12 4.00 7.81 11.09
N GLN A 13 3.77 7.99 12.38
CA GLN A 13 4.84 8.02 13.38
C GLN A 13 5.67 6.74 13.40
N TYR A 14 5.02 5.58 13.23
CA TYR A 14 5.75 4.32 13.15
C TYR A 14 6.63 4.25 11.90
N LEU A 15 6.11 4.62 10.73
CA LEU A 15 6.87 4.66 9.48
C LEU A 15 8.09 5.60 9.58
N GLU A 16 7.90 6.78 10.17
CA GLU A 16 8.95 7.79 10.33
C GLU A 16 9.98 7.41 11.39
N ALA A 17 9.54 7.10 12.61
CA ALA A 17 10.43 6.91 13.74
C ALA A 17 11.06 5.52 13.80
N SER A 18 10.38 4.49 13.29
CA SER A 18 10.81 3.09 13.45
C SER A 18 11.28 2.45 12.14
N CYS A 19 10.73 2.87 10.99
CA CYS A 19 11.08 2.30 9.69
C CYS A 19 12.01 3.18 8.86
N GLY A 20 12.20 4.46 9.24
CA GLY A 20 13.08 5.39 8.53
C GLY A 20 12.54 5.91 7.20
N PHE A 21 11.22 5.87 6.99
CA PHE A 21 10.57 6.48 5.82
C PHE A 21 10.12 7.91 6.12
N SER A 22 10.14 8.80 5.13
CA SER A 22 9.41 10.08 5.22
C SER A 22 8.00 9.91 4.67
N VAL A 23 7.01 10.53 5.31
CA VAL A 23 5.62 10.54 4.84
C VAL A 23 5.28 11.93 4.33
N GLU A 24 5.38 12.13 3.01
CA GLU A 24 5.17 13.43 2.37
C GLU A 24 3.70 13.88 2.38
N ASN A 25 2.78 12.93 2.26
CA ASN A 25 1.35 13.21 2.29
C ASN A 25 0.58 12.02 2.84
N MET A 26 -0.51 12.29 3.57
CA MET A 26 -1.37 11.27 4.16
C MET A 26 -2.82 11.70 4.14
N HIS A 27 -3.70 10.79 3.70
CA HIS A 27 -5.14 11.01 3.68
C HIS A 27 -5.87 9.90 4.41
N GLY A 28 -6.78 10.31 5.30
CA GLY A 28 -7.85 9.50 5.83
C GLY A 28 -9.07 9.61 4.90
N PHE A 29 -9.74 8.52 4.55
CA PHE A 29 -11.07 8.60 3.93
C PHE A 29 -12.16 8.98 4.95
N ASP A 30 -11.81 9.09 6.24
CA ASP A 30 -12.69 9.49 7.35
C ASP A 30 -14.03 8.73 7.39
N PHE A 31 -14.01 7.43 7.04
CA PHE A 31 -15.20 6.59 7.16
C PHE A 31 -15.46 6.24 8.63
N ASP A 32 -16.68 6.48 9.09
CA ASP A 32 -17.14 6.10 10.43
C ASP A 32 -17.56 4.61 10.50
N ASP A 33 -17.86 3.98 9.35
CA ASP A 33 -18.25 2.56 9.24
C ASP A 33 -17.32 1.78 8.29
N GLU A 34 -16.76 0.67 8.78
CA GLU A 34 -15.90 -0.22 7.99
C GLU A 34 -16.61 -0.83 6.78
N GLN A 35 -17.94 -0.94 6.80
CA GLN A 35 -18.71 -1.42 5.65
C GLN A 35 -18.63 -0.45 4.47
N GLU A 36 -18.58 0.86 4.73
CA GLU A 36 -18.49 1.89 3.68
C GLU A 36 -17.16 1.80 2.92
N ILE A 37 -16.07 1.44 3.60
CA ILE A 37 -14.75 1.15 2.99
C ILE A 37 -14.88 0.01 1.96
N GLY A 38 -15.67 -1.00 2.29
CA GLY A 38 -15.91 -2.17 1.44
C GLY A 38 -16.76 -1.86 0.20
N TYR A 39 -17.46 -0.72 0.14
CA TYR A 39 -18.29 -0.35 -1.01
C TYR A 39 -17.60 0.57 -2.02
N LEU A 40 -16.42 1.10 -1.69
CA LEU A 40 -15.65 1.91 -2.62
C LEU A 40 -15.38 1.17 -3.94
N PHE A 41 -15.73 1.83 -5.03
CA PHE A 41 -15.40 1.40 -6.37
C PHE A 41 -13.89 1.56 -6.60
N PRO A 42 -13.29 0.68 -7.43
CA PRO A 42 -11.88 0.80 -7.78
C PRO A 42 -11.48 2.18 -8.31
N SER A 43 -12.36 2.83 -9.08
CA SER A 43 -12.12 4.18 -9.61
C SER A 43 -11.99 5.23 -8.51
N GLU A 44 -12.83 5.17 -7.48
CA GLU A 44 -12.79 6.13 -6.37
C GLU A 44 -11.48 6.02 -5.59
N ILE A 45 -10.96 4.80 -5.42
CA ILE A 45 -9.64 4.57 -4.81
C ILE A 45 -8.53 5.13 -5.70
N ILE A 46 -8.61 4.90 -7.02
CA ILE A 46 -7.61 5.39 -7.98
C ILE A 46 -7.57 6.92 -7.95
N ASP A 47 -8.73 7.56 -8.04
CA ASP A 47 -8.83 9.02 -8.11
C ASP A 47 -8.32 9.66 -6.81
N ALA A 48 -8.74 9.14 -5.65
CA ALA A 48 -8.24 9.61 -4.36
C ALA A 48 -6.71 9.47 -4.20
N VAL A 49 -6.12 8.38 -4.70
CA VAL A 49 -4.66 8.20 -4.65
C VAL A 49 -3.93 9.16 -5.59
N ILE A 50 -4.48 9.42 -6.77
CA ILE A 50 -3.90 10.37 -7.72
C ILE A 50 -3.96 11.80 -7.17
N GLU A 51 -5.08 12.19 -6.58
CA GLU A 51 -5.24 13.51 -5.96
C GLU A 51 -4.30 13.71 -4.77
N LEU A 52 -3.93 12.64 -4.07
CA LEU A 52 -3.04 12.68 -2.92
C LEU A 52 -1.55 12.67 -3.29
N ASP A 53 -1.20 12.31 -4.53
CA ASP A 53 0.19 12.13 -4.93
C ASP A 53 1.04 13.39 -4.65
N HIS A 54 2.27 13.16 -4.21
CA HIS A 54 3.22 14.22 -3.88
C HIS A 54 4.47 14.07 -4.74
N GLU A 55 5.02 15.16 -5.28
CA GLU A 55 6.13 15.11 -6.23
C GLU A 55 7.37 14.38 -5.66
N GLU A 56 7.70 14.64 -4.40
CA GLU A 56 8.83 14.02 -3.69
C GLU A 56 8.57 12.57 -3.24
N ALA A 57 7.33 12.06 -3.33
CA ALA A 57 7.03 10.71 -2.90
C ALA A 57 7.61 9.67 -3.87
N GLU A 58 8.47 8.78 -3.38
CA GLU A 58 9.08 7.70 -4.18
C GLU A 58 8.16 6.47 -4.33
N GLY A 59 7.07 6.41 -3.56
CA GLY A 59 6.15 5.29 -3.54
C GLY A 59 4.87 5.61 -2.78
N ILE A 60 3.87 4.75 -2.96
CA ILE A 60 2.54 4.92 -2.36
C ILE A 60 2.24 3.70 -1.50
N PHE A 61 1.85 3.95 -0.25
CA PHE A 61 1.42 2.90 0.67
C PHE A 61 -0.07 3.03 1.00
N ILE A 62 -0.84 2.00 0.67
CA ILE A 62 -2.26 1.89 1.01
C ILE A 62 -2.39 0.89 2.15
N SER A 63 -2.29 1.38 3.39
CA SER A 63 -2.55 0.55 4.57
C SER A 63 -4.05 0.50 4.87
N CYS A 64 -4.67 -0.54 4.33
CA CYS A 64 -6.00 -1.00 4.65
C CYS A 64 -6.18 -2.43 4.13
N THR A 65 -6.65 -3.33 5.00
CA THR A 65 -6.99 -4.71 4.61
C THR A 65 -8.42 -4.85 4.12
N ALA A 66 -9.34 -3.97 4.57
CA ALA A 66 -10.74 -3.95 4.16
C ALA A 66 -10.96 -3.32 2.77
N LEU A 67 -10.05 -2.46 2.32
CA LEU A 67 -10.10 -1.83 1.02
C LEU A 67 -9.64 -2.82 -0.05
N ARG A 68 -10.47 -3.03 -1.08
CA ARG A 68 -10.11 -3.86 -2.24
C ARG A 68 -9.14 -3.14 -3.20
N ALA A 69 -8.04 -2.64 -2.66
CA ALA A 69 -7.04 -1.83 -3.38
C ALA A 69 -6.12 -2.65 -4.29
N THR A 70 -6.01 -3.98 -4.09
CA THR A 70 -5.08 -4.80 -4.88
C THR A 70 -5.35 -4.71 -6.39
N GLN A 71 -6.61 -4.58 -6.79
CA GLN A 71 -6.99 -4.45 -8.21
C GLN A 71 -6.68 -3.07 -8.82
N THR A 72 -6.42 -2.05 -7.99
CA THR A 72 -6.14 -0.68 -8.46
C THR A 72 -4.66 -0.42 -8.67
N ILE A 73 -3.80 -1.21 -8.03
CA ILE A 73 -2.33 -1.09 -8.04
C ILE A 73 -1.79 -0.79 -9.44
N ARG A 74 -2.07 -1.66 -10.42
CA ARG A 74 -1.54 -1.50 -11.78
C ARG A 74 -1.98 -0.17 -12.42
N ALA A 75 -3.23 0.24 -12.23
CA ALA A 75 -3.73 1.48 -12.83
C ALA A 75 -3.04 2.71 -12.21
N ILE A 76 -2.81 2.69 -10.91
CA ILE A 76 -2.14 3.76 -10.18
C ILE A 76 -0.65 3.82 -10.57
N GLU A 77 0.06 2.69 -10.55
CA GLU A 77 1.48 2.62 -10.92
C GLU A 77 1.72 3.11 -12.36
N LEU A 78 0.80 2.84 -13.29
CA LEU A 78 0.88 3.32 -14.67
C LEU A 78 0.67 4.82 -14.79
N ARG A 79 -0.21 5.41 -13.96
CA ARG A 79 -0.50 6.85 -13.99
C ARG A 79 0.56 7.69 -13.30
N LEU A 80 1.06 7.22 -12.16
CA LEU A 80 1.98 7.99 -11.31
C LEU A 80 3.45 7.61 -11.52
N ASN A 81 3.71 6.52 -12.22
CA ASN A 81 5.05 5.94 -12.40
C ASN A 81 5.78 5.59 -11.09
N LYS A 82 5.05 5.48 -9.97
CA LYS A 82 5.54 5.15 -8.64
C LYS A 82 5.09 3.74 -8.23
N PRO A 83 5.89 2.97 -7.48
CA PRO A 83 5.45 1.71 -6.89
C PRO A 83 4.27 1.94 -5.93
N VAL A 84 3.30 1.03 -5.97
CA VAL A 84 2.15 1.04 -5.06
C VAL A 84 2.15 -0.25 -4.26
N ILE A 85 2.16 -0.11 -2.94
CA ILE A 85 2.19 -1.21 -1.99
C ILE A 85 0.89 -1.18 -1.18
N THR A 86 0.20 -2.31 -1.08
CA THR A 86 -0.96 -2.47 -0.19
C THR A 86 -0.65 -3.50 0.90
N SER A 87 -1.29 -3.39 2.07
CA SER A 87 -1.10 -4.37 3.16
C SER A 87 -1.40 -5.81 2.71
N ASN A 88 -2.50 -6.01 1.98
CA ASN A 88 -2.91 -7.34 1.49
C ASN A 88 -1.90 -7.91 0.47
N GLN A 89 -1.38 -7.08 -0.44
CA GLN A 89 -0.38 -7.49 -1.42
C GLN A 89 0.97 -7.78 -0.77
N ALA A 90 1.40 -6.94 0.17
CA ALA A 90 2.66 -7.13 0.90
C ALA A 90 2.64 -8.41 1.74
N LEU A 91 1.51 -8.69 2.41
CA LEU A 91 1.32 -9.94 3.16
C LEU A 91 1.40 -11.17 2.24
N LEU A 92 0.70 -11.14 1.09
CA LEU A 92 0.74 -12.24 0.13
C LEU A 92 2.15 -12.43 -0.45
N TRP A 93 2.84 -11.33 -0.77
CA TRP A 93 4.21 -11.37 -1.24
C TRP A 93 5.09 -12.08 -0.20
N ASP A 94 5.07 -11.65 1.06
CA ASP A 94 5.89 -12.23 2.11
C ASP A 94 5.55 -13.71 2.36
N ALA A 95 4.26 -14.07 2.40
CA ALA A 95 3.82 -15.45 2.58
C ALA A 95 4.29 -16.38 1.46
N LEU A 96 4.25 -15.95 0.20
CA LEU A 96 4.76 -16.73 -0.94
C LEU A 96 6.27 -16.98 -0.81
N ARG A 97 7.00 -15.97 -0.37
CA ARG A 97 8.45 -16.02 -0.19
C ARG A 97 8.85 -16.92 0.96
N LEU A 98 8.14 -16.88 2.08
CA LEU A 98 8.31 -17.81 3.19
C LEU A 98 7.99 -19.26 2.79
N ALA A 99 7.07 -19.45 1.85
CA ALA A 99 6.76 -20.77 1.29
C ALA A 99 7.79 -21.26 0.24
N GLY A 100 8.86 -20.50 -0.04
CA GLY A 100 9.89 -20.84 -1.01
C GLY A 100 9.47 -20.63 -2.47
N TYR A 101 8.42 -19.84 -2.72
CA TYR A 101 8.05 -19.44 -4.08
C TYR A 101 8.71 -18.10 -4.43
N ASP A 102 9.71 -18.12 -5.31
CA ASP A 102 10.42 -16.93 -5.79
C ASP A 102 9.97 -16.44 -7.18
N GLY A 103 8.86 -16.99 -7.68
CA GLY A 103 8.31 -16.58 -8.96
C GLY A 103 7.73 -15.16 -8.95
N THR A 104 7.71 -14.55 -10.13
CA THR A 104 7.09 -13.25 -10.39
C THR A 104 5.60 -13.43 -10.70
N ILE A 105 4.75 -12.56 -10.13
CA ILE A 105 3.32 -12.53 -10.45
C ILE A 105 3.02 -11.26 -11.26
N GLU A 106 2.63 -11.47 -12.52
CA GLU A 106 2.31 -10.38 -13.45
C GLU A 106 0.99 -9.69 -13.09
N ASN A 107 0.86 -8.42 -13.50
CA ASN A 107 -0.33 -7.58 -13.34
C ASN A 107 -0.77 -7.27 -11.89
N HIS A 108 0.04 -7.60 -10.89
CA HIS A 108 -0.27 -7.37 -9.46
C HIS A 108 0.72 -6.41 -8.79
N GLY A 109 1.22 -5.41 -9.52
CA GLY A 109 2.15 -4.39 -9.01
C GLY A 109 3.63 -4.74 -9.11
N ARG A 110 4.49 -3.72 -8.93
CA ARG A 110 5.96 -3.86 -8.98
C ARG A 110 6.48 -4.80 -7.88
N LEU A 111 5.93 -4.77 -6.67
CA LEU A 111 6.35 -5.61 -5.54
C LEU A 111 6.30 -7.11 -5.88
N MET A 112 5.24 -7.56 -6.55
CA MET A 112 5.02 -8.97 -6.89
C MET A 112 6.02 -9.54 -7.92
N LYS A 113 6.87 -8.67 -8.49
CA LYS A 113 7.96 -9.03 -9.41
C LYS A 113 9.32 -9.13 -8.71
N ILE A 114 9.38 -8.78 -7.43
CA ILE A 114 10.62 -8.75 -6.66
C ILE A 114 10.76 -10.09 -5.91
N PRO A 115 11.86 -10.84 -6.09
CA PRO A 115 12.18 -11.98 -5.22
C PRO A 115 12.55 -11.46 -3.82
N SER A 116 12.21 -12.20 -2.76
CA SER A 116 12.68 -11.80 -1.41
C SER A 116 14.15 -12.18 -1.25
N ASP A 117 14.94 -11.27 -0.73
CA ASP A 117 16.20 -11.62 -0.09
C ASP A 117 15.95 -11.71 1.42
N HIS A 118 15.73 -12.94 1.93
CA HIS A 118 15.49 -13.15 3.36
C HIS A 118 16.72 -12.83 4.23
N SER A 119 17.90 -12.58 3.63
CA SER A 119 19.07 -12.11 4.38
C SER A 119 18.89 -10.70 4.96
N LEU A 120 17.93 -9.93 4.46
CA LEU A 120 17.59 -8.59 4.97
C LEU A 120 16.80 -8.63 6.28
N TRP A 121 16.19 -9.77 6.63
CA TRP A 121 15.36 -9.90 7.84
C TRP A 121 16.13 -10.33 9.10
N GLY A 122 17.46 -10.55 8.99
CA GLY A 122 18.33 -10.84 10.12
C GLY A 122 17.79 -11.91 11.08
N THR A 123 18.03 -13.19 10.77
CA THR A 123 17.93 -14.25 11.78
C THR A 123 18.96 -14.09 12.89
#